data_AF-A0A9E1KR30-F1
#
_entry.id   AF-A0A9E1KR30-F1
#
_cell.length_a   1.000
_cell.length_b   1.000
_cell.length_c   1.000
_cell.angle_alpha   90.00
_cell.angle_beta   90.00
_cell.angle_gamma   90.00
#
_symmetry.space_group_name_H-M   'P 1'
#
loop_
_entity.id
_entity.type
_entity.pdbx_description
1 polymer ?
#
loop_
_entity_poly.entity_id
_entity_poly.type
_entity_poly.pdbx_seq_one_letter_code
_entity_poly.pdbx_strand_id
1 'polypeptide(L)' 'RELPPSSDEFVAAQGRYYHHMIECFTPERCMFESNFPVDKMSLSYHVLYNGLKKIASQYSEDEQHAMFYETATRVYRL' A
#
# COMPACT_ATOMS: atom_id res chain seq x y z
N ARG A 1 19.71 9.76 9.41
CA ARG A 1 20.04 8.33 9.59
C ARG A 1 20.95 7.89 8.44
N GLU A 2 21.80 6.89 8.66
CA GLU A 2 22.80 6.47 7.65
C GLU A 2 22.26 5.47 6.60
N LEU A 3 21.22 4.69 6.92
CA LEU A 3 20.61 3.73 6.00
C LEU A 3 19.23 4.19 5.50
N PRO A 4 18.86 3.88 4.24
CA PRO A 4 17.49 4.03 3.74
C PRO A 4 16.49 3.22 4.58
N PRO A 5 15.19 3.60 4.58
CA PRO A 5 14.19 2.83 5.30
C PRO A 5 14.06 1.39 4.83
N SER A 6 13.77 0.49 5.76
CA SER A 6 13.26 -0.85 5.44
C SER A 6 11.74 -0.83 5.23
N SER A 7 11.20 -1.91 4.65
CA SER A 7 9.74 -2.03 4.51
C SER A 7 9.06 -2.23 5.86
N ASP A 8 9.73 -2.85 6.84
CA ASP A 8 9.22 -2.99 8.20
C ASP A 8 9.12 -1.64 8.91
N GLU A 9 10.12 -0.77 8.75
CA GLU A 9 10.06 0.59 9.30
C GLU A 9 8.93 1.40 8.66
N PHE A 10 8.70 1.24 7.36
CA PHE A 10 7.57 1.85 6.66
C PHE A 10 6.23 1.36 7.24
N VAL A 11 6.04 0.04 7.39
CA VAL A 11 4.82 -0.51 7.98
C VAL A 11 4.62 -0.05 9.42
N ALA A 12 5.68 -0.05 10.24
CA ALA A 12 5.60 0.44 11.62
C ALA A 12 5.19 1.92 11.70
N ALA A 13 5.70 2.76 10.79
CA ALA A 13 5.41 4.18 10.77
C ALA A 13 4.00 4.50 10.22
N GLN A 14 3.59 3.81 9.15
CA GLN A 14 2.44 4.18 8.33
C GLN A 14 1.23 3.24 8.48
N GLY A 15 1.45 1.97 8.81
CA GLY A 15 0.46 0.90 8.70
C GLY A 15 -0.87 1.21 9.41
N ARG A 16 -0.84 1.83 10.60
CA ARG A 16 -2.05 2.23 11.32
C ARG A 16 -2.99 3.13 10.50
N TYR A 17 -2.44 4.02 9.68
CA TYR A 17 -3.23 4.94 8.86
C TYR A 17 -3.85 4.22 7.67
N TYR A 18 -3.11 3.29 7.07
CA TYR A 18 -3.62 2.44 6.00
C TYR A 18 -4.76 1.56 6.53
N HIS A 19 -4.59 0.90 7.67
CA HIS A 19 -5.65 0.06 8.25
C HIS A 19 -6.90 0.85 8.60
N HIS A 20 -6.74 2.01 9.22
CA HIS A 20 -7.88 2.87 9.52
C HIS A 20 -8.64 3.30 8.26
N MET A 21 -7.91 3.70 7.22
CA MET A 21 -8.51 4.09 5.94
C MET A 21 -9.22 2.91 5.27
N ILE A 22 -8.61 1.72 5.25
CA ILE A 22 -9.24 0.51 4.69
C ILE A 22 -10.46 0.09 5.51
N GLU A 23 -10.44 0.23 6.84
CA GLU A 23 -11.61 -0.04 7.70
C GLU A 23 -12.76 0.94 7.40
N CYS A 24 -12.46 2.23 7.23
CA CYS A 24 -13.48 3.24 6.94
C CYS A 24 -14.08 3.10 5.54
N PHE A 25 -13.27 2.76 4.54
CA PHE A 25 -13.67 2.78 3.14
C PHE A 25 -13.95 1.40 2.55
N THR A 26 -13.52 0.33 3.20
CA THR A 26 -13.52 -1.05 2.69
C THR A 26 -12.51 -1.27 1.56
N PRO A 27 -11.95 -2.50 1.42
CA PRO A 27 -10.97 -2.83 0.39
C PRO A 27 -11.43 -2.53 -1.04
N GLU A 28 -12.73 -2.66 -1.34
CA GLU A 28 -13.31 -2.42 -2.66
C GLU A 28 -13.34 -0.92 -3.04
N ARG A 29 -13.00 -0.01 -2.13
CA ARG A 29 -12.84 1.42 -2.42
C ARG A 29 -11.44 1.95 -2.13
N CYS A 30 -10.49 1.06 -1.84
CA CYS A 30 -9.09 1.40 -1.64
C CYS A 30 -8.25 0.79 -2.78
N MET A 31 -7.16 1.47 -3.17
CA MET A 31 -6.18 0.91 -4.11
C MET A 31 -4.77 1.28 -3.67
N PHE A 32 -3.83 0.35 -3.84
CA PHE A 32 -2.42 0.58 -3.61
C PHE A 32 -1.77 1.17 -4.85
N GLU A 33 -0.98 2.23 -4.66
CA GLU A 33 -0.28 2.90 -5.73
C GLU A 33 1.11 3.35 -5.26
N SER A 34 1.94 3.75 -6.22
CA SER A 34 3.22 4.38 -5.96
C SER A 34 3.20 5.77 -6.58
N ASN A 35 3.53 6.80 -5.82
CA ASN A 35 3.65 8.16 -6.34
C ASN A 35 5.06 8.40 -6.90
N PHE A 36 5.65 7.37 -7.52
CA PHE A 36 6.97 7.46 -8.13
C PHE A 36 6.93 8.35 -9.38
N PRO A 37 7.93 9.23 -9.58
CA PRO A 37 9.22 9.26 -8.89
C PRO A 37 9.30 10.13 -7.62
N VAL A 38 8.22 10.79 -7.18
CA VAL A 38 8.23 11.70 -6.01
C VAL A 38 8.62 10.94 -4.74
N ASP A 39 8.07 9.74 -4.54
CA ASP A 39 8.37 8.87 -3.39
C ASP A 39 9.85 8.50 -3.25
N LYS A 40 10.65 8.60 -4.32
CA LYS A 40 12.10 8.34 -4.28
C LYS A 40 12.82 9.25 -3.28
N MET A 41 12.25 10.40 -2.95
CA MET A 41 12.79 11.29 -1.91
C MET A 41 12.67 10.70 -0.49
N SER A 42 11.79 9.72 -0.30
CA SER A 42 11.46 9.13 0.99
C SER A 42 11.94 7.68 1.12
N LEU A 43 11.71 6.85 0.11
CA LEU A 43 12.06 5.42 0.11
C LEU A 43 12.23 4.87 -1.31
N SER A 44 12.83 3.67 -1.44
CA SER A 44 12.94 3.00 -2.74
C SER A 44 11.63 2.33 -3.13
N TYR A 45 11.46 2.08 -4.44
CA TYR A 45 10.25 1.44 -4.97
C TYR A 45 10.03 0.05 -4.36
N HIS A 46 11.10 -0.74 -4.25
CA HIS A 46 11.04 -2.07 -3.63
C HIS A 46 10.62 -2.02 -2.15
N VAL A 47 11.13 -1.03 -1.40
CA VAL A 47 10.75 -0.85 0.00
C VAL A 47 9.27 -0.49 0.12
N LEU A 48 8.79 0.42 -0.74
CA LEU A 48 7.39 0.84 -0.74
C LEU A 48 6.49 -0.36 -1.04
N TYR A 49 6.71 -1.03 -2.16
CA TYR A 49 5.81 -2.08 -2.62
C TYR A 49 5.83 -3.31 -1.71
N ASN A 50 6.99 -3.67 -1.14
CA ASN A 50 7.05 -4.70 -0.11
C ASN A 50 6.35 -4.26 1.19
N GLY A 51 6.41 -2.98 1.52
CA GLY A 51 5.64 -2.40 2.63
C GLY A 51 4.13 -2.52 2.41
N LEU A 52 3.63 -2.18 1.21
CA LEU A 52 2.21 -2.33 0.85
C LEU A 52 1.76 -3.80 0.93
N LYS A 53 2.58 -4.75 0.44
CA LYS A 53 2.29 -6.19 0.59
C LYS A 53 2.20 -6.63 2.06
N LYS A 54 3.10 -6.15 2.91
CA LYS A 54 3.07 -6.42 4.36
C LYS A 54 1.86 -5.82 5.06
N ILE A 55 1.41 -4.62 4.64
CA ILE A 55 0.16 -4.03 5.13
C ILE A 55 -1.02 -4.91 4.71
N ALA A 56 -1.04 -5.34 3.45
CA ALA A 56 -2.12 -6.12 2.87
C ALA A 56 -2.22 -7.56 3.42
N SER A 57 -1.16 -8.10 4.03
CA SER A 57 -1.09 -9.53 4.39
C SER A 57 -2.04 -9.98 5.50
N GLN A 58 -2.73 -9.06 6.18
CA GLN A 58 -3.76 -9.39 7.16
C GLN A 58 -5.18 -9.50 6.57
N TYR A 59 -5.36 -9.06 5.32
CA TYR A 59 -6.63 -9.13 4.60
C TYR A 59 -6.71 -10.43 3.80
N SER A 60 -7.93 -10.85 3.46
CA SER A 60 -8.18 -12.02 2.61
C SER A 60 -7.63 -11.85 1.20
N GLU A 61 -7.49 -12.95 0.47
CA GLU A 61 -6.97 -12.91 -0.91
C GLU A 61 -7.84 -12.04 -1.85
N ASP A 62 -9.17 -12.08 -1.68
CA ASP A 62 -10.11 -11.26 -2.45
C ASP A 62 -9.95 -9.77 -2.13
N GLU A 63 -9.80 -9.41 -0.85
CA GLU A 63 -9.56 -8.01 -0.43
C GLU A 63 -8.20 -7.49 -0.92
N GLN A 64 -7.17 -8.35 -0.90
CA GLN A 64 -5.87 -8.03 -1.49
C GLN A 64 -6.00 -7.82 -3.00
N HIS A 65 -6.72 -8.70 -3.70
CA HIS A 65 -6.98 -8.56 -5.14
C HIS A 65 -7.72 -7.25 -5.45
N ALA A 66 -8.70 -6.88 -4.63
CA ALA A 66 -9.42 -5.62 -4.74
C ALA A 66 -8.47 -4.42 -4.66
N MET A 67 -7.61 -4.37 -3.65
CA MET A 67 -6.70 -3.24 -3.42
C MET A 67 -5.53 -3.18 -4.41
N PHE A 68 -5.02 -4.31 -4.89
CA PHE A 68 -3.88 -4.33 -5.83
C PHE A 68 -4.27 -4.22 -7.30
N TYR A 69 -5.53 -4.50 -7.65
CA TYR A 69 -5.93 -4.58 -9.05
C TYR A 69 -7.38 -4.15 -9.30
N GLU A 70 -8.36 -4.83 -8.68
CA GLU A 70 -9.75 -4.74 -9.12
C GLU A 70 -10.34 -3.33 -8.97
N THR A 71 -10.06 -2.67 -7.84
CA THR A 71 -10.58 -1.31 -7.59
C THR A 71 -10.08 -0.34 -8.65
N ALA A 72 -8.80 -0.40 -9.03
CA ALA A 72 -8.23 0.46 -10.08
C ALA A 72 -8.85 0.15 -11.45
N THR A 73 -8.92 -1.13 -11.83
CA THR A 73 -9.53 -1.59 -13.09
C THR A 73 -10.97 -1.11 -13.22
N ARG A 74 -11.78 -1.26 -12.16
CA ARG A 74 -13.18 -0.84 -12.16
C ARG A 74 -13.34 0.68 -12.19
N VAL A 75 -12.56 1.43 -11.41
CA VAL A 75 -12.67 2.90 -11.32
C VAL A 75 -12.19 3.56 -12.61
N TYR A 76 -11.05 3.13 -13.14
CA TYR A 76 -10.46 3.71 -14.35
C TYR A 76 -10.94 3.08 -15.66
N ARG A 77 -11.74 2.00 -15.60
CA ARG A 77 -12.26 1.25 -16.76
C ARG A 77 -11.13 0.74 -17.67
N LEU A 78 -10.14 0.10 -17.04
CA LEU A 78 -8.99 -0.51 -17.71
C LEU A 78 -9.35 -1.83 -18.41
#